data_AF-A0A369QK27-F1
#
_entry.id   AF-A0A369QK27-F1
#
_cell.length_a   1.000
_cell.length_b   1.000
_cell.length_c   1.000
_cell.angle_alpha   90.00
_cell.angle_beta   90.00
_cell.angle_gamma   90.00
#
_symmetry.space_group_name_H-M   'P 1'
#
loop_
_entity.id
_entity.type
_entity.pdbx_description
1 polymer ?
#
loop_
_entity_poly.entity_id
_entity_poly.type
_entity_poly.pdbx_seq_one_letter_code
_entity_poly.pdbx_strand_id
1 'polypeptide(L)'
;MGFIASPDIKMFSDKDLYTHVRVAASEEDKQWSELKEQDLAIGDTLYLNDYFAVLKNIEPTRQVKGINLAANDVAVQADFIISGEDKDYHAHPVFVIKDNLVGRIPDEVDDLGLRLTFVNIDTKNNKFKIGVNTTQKDYVILAAVEKPFINILWIGTLVMAIGMGMAIVKRYKEAKIVVNPETGSSKKRAVRNKQLA
;
A
#
# COMPACT_ATOMS: atom_id res chain seq x y z
N MET A 1 -1.80 5.45 -16.09
CA MET A 1 -3.15 5.36 -15.48
C MET A 1 -3.03 5.94 -14.09
N GLY A 2 -3.80 6.97 -13.73
CA GLY A 2 -3.61 7.70 -12.47
C GLY A 2 -3.82 6.80 -11.25
N PHE A 3 -2.93 6.90 -10.28
CA PHE A 3 -3.05 6.23 -8.99
C PHE A 3 -4.25 6.82 -8.23
N ILE A 4 -5.36 6.08 -8.19
CA ILE A 4 -6.58 6.47 -7.47
C ILE A 4 -6.69 5.60 -6.22
N ALA A 5 -6.05 6.02 -5.14
CA ALA A 5 -6.28 5.40 -3.84
C ALA A 5 -7.64 5.86 -3.31
N SER A 6 -8.51 4.90 -3.02
CA SER A 6 -9.79 5.20 -2.37
C SER A 6 -9.51 5.66 -0.94
N PRO A 7 -10.00 6.84 -0.52
CA PRO A 7 -9.82 7.31 0.85
C PRO A 7 -10.58 6.40 1.82
N ASP A 8 -10.02 6.23 3.02
CA ASP A 8 -10.68 5.55 4.14
C ASP A 8 -11.05 6.56 5.24
N ILE A 9 -12.15 6.31 5.94
CA ILE A 9 -12.71 7.19 6.97
C ILE A 9 -12.81 6.43 8.28
N LYS A 10 -12.14 6.96 9.31
CA LYS A 10 -12.29 6.46 10.68
C LYS A 10 -13.03 7.49 11.54
N MET A 11 -14.17 7.08 12.08
CA MET A 11 -15.01 7.92 12.93
C MET A 11 -14.57 7.84 14.39
N PHE A 12 -14.48 8.99 15.06
CA PHE A 12 -14.27 9.10 16.51
C PHE A 12 -15.37 9.97 17.14
N SER A 13 -15.49 9.92 18.47
CA SER A 13 -16.52 10.68 19.21
C SER A 13 -16.38 12.20 19.09
N ASP A 14 -15.18 12.70 18.78
CA ASP A 14 -14.84 14.13 18.70
C ASP A 14 -14.46 14.60 17.29
N LYS A 15 -14.03 13.69 16.42
CA LYS A 15 -13.47 13.99 15.08
C LYS A 15 -13.63 12.81 14.12
N ASP A 16 -13.63 13.08 12.82
CA ASP A 16 -13.44 12.04 11.80
C ASP A 16 -12.08 12.24 11.12
N LEU A 17 -11.38 11.12 10.88
CA LEU A 17 -10.09 11.10 10.19
C LEU A 17 -10.26 10.56 8.78
N TYR A 18 -9.90 11.37 7.79
CA TYR A 18 -9.88 10.99 6.38
C TYR A 18 -8.46 10.68 5.96
N THR A 19 -8.18 9.44 5.58
CA THR A 19 -6.85 9.02 5.14
C THR A 19 -6.87 8.65 3.66
N HIS A 20 -5.84 9.05 2.91
CA HIS A 20 -5.66 8.62 1.53
C HIS A 20 -4.18 8.58 1.18
N VAL A 21 -3.82 7.76 0.20
CA VAL A 21 -2.48 7.76 -0.37
C VAL A 21 -2.41 8.88 -1.43
N ARG A 22 -1.48 9.82 -1.27
CA ARG A 22 -1.27 10.92 -2.23
C ARG A 22 -0.35 10.55 -3.37
N VAL A 23 0.76 9.89 -3.03
CA VAL A 23 1.80 9.46 -3.96
C VAL A 23 2.30 8.11 -3.49
N ALA A 24 2.37 7.16 -4.41
CA ALA A 24 3.12 5.93 -4.23
C ALA A 24 4.25 5.94 -5.26
N ALA A 25 5.43 5.45 -4.88
CA ALA A 25 6.52 5.23 -5.82
C ALA A 25 6.04 4.32 -6.97
N SER A 26 6.24 4.77 -8.21
CA SER A 26 6.02 3.96 -9.41
C SER A 26 7.35 3.38 -9.87
N GLU A 27 7.38 2.14 -10.35
CA GLU A 27 8.58 1.53 -10.93
C GLU A 27 9.14 2.33 -12.11
N GLU A 28 8.28 3.03 -12.86
CA GLU A 28 8.66 3.83 -14.03
C GLU A 28 9.47 5.10 -13.69
N ASP A 29 9.41 5.57 -12.43
CA ASP A 29 10.10 6.78 -11.97
C ASP A 29 11.45 6.49 -11.28
N LYS A 30 11.87 5.20 -11.21
CA LYS A 30 13.12 4.80 -10.55
C LYS A 30 14.34 5.25 -11.36
N GLN A 31 14.95 6.38 -10.96
CA GLN A 31 16.23 6.84 -11.51
C GLN A 31 17.39 6.19 -10.75
N TRP A 32 18.19 5.40 -11.46
CA TRP A 32 19.38 4.76 -10.92
C TRP A 32 20.59 5.69 -11.01
N SER A 33 21.39 5.71 -9.95
CA SER A 33 22.68 6.39 -9.94
C SER A 33 23.72 5.65 -10.79
N GLU A 34 24.85 6.31 -11.05
CA GLU A 34 25.97 5.71 -11.78
C GLU A 34 26.49 4.44 -11.09
N LEU A 35 26.89 3.46 -11.90
CA LEU A 35 27.43 2.20 -11.41
C LEU A 35 28.78 2.44 -10.73
N LYS A 36 28.86 2.21 -9.43
CA LYS A 36 30.12 2.22 -8.68
C LYS A 36 30.66 0.80 -8.55
N GLU A 37 31.82 0.56 -9.15
CA GLU A 37 32.47 -0.74 -9.11
C GLU A 37 33.47 -0.81 -7.96
N GLN A 38 33.43 -1.90 -7.19
CA GLN A 38 34.41 -2.21 -6.14
C GLN A 38 34.87 -3.66 -6.25
N ASP A 39 36.14 -3.90 -5.95
CA ASP A 39 36.73 -5.24 -5.94
C ASP A 39 36.71 -5.77 -4.50
N LEU A 40 36.03 -6.91 -4.29
CA LEU A 40 35.81 -7.53 -2.98
C LEU A 40 36.30 -8.98 -2.98
N ALA A 41 36.82 -9.46 -1.85
CA ALA A 41 37.01 -10.88 -1.58
C ALA A 41 35.83 -11.46 -0.78
N ILE A 42 35.74 -12.79 -0.72
CA ILE A 42 34.75 -13.47 0.12
C ILE A 42 35.03 -13.13 1.59
N GLY A 43 34.01 -12.67 2.31
CA GLY A 43 34.09 -12.18 3.68
C GLY A 43 34.34 -10.68 3.80
N ASP A 44 34.61 -9.97 2.70
CA ASP A 44 34.83 -8.53 2.73
C ASP A 44 33.50 -7.75 2.84
N THR A 45 33.60 -6.56 3.43
CA THR A 45 32.50 -5.62 3.61
C THR A 45 32.54 -4.53 2.56
N LEU A 46 31.43 -4.38 1.85
CA LEU A 46 31.12 -3.29 0.96
C LEU A 46 30.41 -2.19 1.74
N TYR A 47 31.06 -1.03 1.87
CA TYR A 47 30.46 0.14 2.51
C TYR A 47 29.61 0.90 1.50
N LEU A 48 28.31 0.97 1.81
CA LEU A 48 27.32 1.79 1.14
C LEU A 48 27.06 3.01 2.06
N ASN A 49 26.53 4.12 1.54
CA ASN A 49 26.42 5.34 2.34
C ASN A 49 25.70 5.12 3.69
N ASP A 50 24.55 4.46 3.66
CA ASP A 50 23.70 4.26 4.82
C ASP A 50 23.70 2.79 5.33
N TYR A 51 24.40 1.88 4.64
CA TYR A 51 24.39 0.44 4.93
C TYR A 51 25.76 -0.18 4.69
N PHE A 52 25.95 -1.40 5.17
CA PHE A 52 27.08 -2.22 4.75
C PHE A 52 26.58 -3.57 4.27
N ALA A 53 27.18 -4.06 3.19
CA ALA A 53 26.88 -5.36 2.62
C ALA A 53 28.11 -6.26 2.76
N VAL A 54 27.93 -7.48 3.25
CA VAL A 54 29.02 -8.46 3.39
C VAL A 54 28.85 -9.51 2.30
N LEU A 55 29.89 -9.74 1.51
CA LEU A 55 29.94 -10.85 0.56
C LEU A 55 30.18 -12.14 1.34
N LYS A 56 29.13 -12.93 1.60
CA LYS A 56 29.23 -14.11 2.44
C LYS A 56 29.82 -15.30 1.70
N ASN A 57 29.29 -15.59 0.52
CA ASN A 57 29.72 -16.73 -0.27
C ASN A 57 29.45 -16.51 -1.75
N ILE A 58 30.07 -17.34 -2.59
CA ILE A 58 29.85 -17.40 -4.02
C ILE A 58 29.60 -18.85 -4.39
N GLU A 59 28.39 -19.14 -4.89
CA GLU A 59 27.94 -20.51 -5.15
C GLU A 59 27.62 -20.72 -6.64
N PRO A 60 28.07 -21.83 -7.24
CA PRO A 60 27.67 -22.17 -8.59
C PRO A 60 26.18 -22.53 -8.62
N THR A 61 25.41 -21.86 -9.47
CA THR A 61 23.98 -22.15 -9.65
C THR A 61 23.70 -22.64 -11.07
N ARG A 62 22.78 -23.59 -11.19
CA ARG A 62 22.25 -24.04 -12.50
C ARG A 62 20.84 -23.51 -12.76
N GLN A 63 20.23 -22.89 -11.76
CA GLN A 63 18.89 -22.33 -11.86
C GLN A 63 19.01 -20.81 -11.92
N VAL A 64 18.86 -20.28 -13.12
CA VAL A 64 18.88 -18.83 -13.36
C VAL A 64 17.53 -18.47 -13.97
N LYS A 65 16.84 -17.48 -13.38
CA LYS A 65 15.50 -17.07 -13.82
C LYS A 65 15.53 -16.71 -15.31
N GLY A 66 14.76 -17.43 -16.12
CA GLY A 66 14.62 -17.17 -17.56
C GLY A 66 15.77 -17.68 -18.45
N ILE A 67 16.78 -18.37 -17.91
CA ILE A 67 17.92 -18.88 -18.69
C ILE A 67 18.10 -20.37 -18.44
N ASN A 68 18.02 -21.16 -19.51
CA ASN A 68 18.43 -22.56 -19.51
C ASN A 68 19.93 -22.63 -19.81
N LEU A 69 20.70 -23.17 -18.85
CA LEU A 69 22.13 -23.42 -18.98
C LEU A 69 22.38 -24.79 -19.62
N ALA A 70 23.25 -24.83 -20.62
CA ALA A 70 23.78 -26.07 -21.18
C ALA A 70 24.93 -26.62 -20.31
N ALA A 71 25.38 -27.84 -20.58
CA ALA A 71 26.44 -28.50 -19.80
C ALA A 71 27.79 -27.76 -19.82
N ASN A 72 28.00 -26.87 -20.79
CA ASN A 72 29.23 -26.09 -20.96
C ASN A 72 29.11 -24.65 -20.42
N ASP A 73 27.91 -24.26 -19.95
CA ASP A 73 27.65 -22.93 -19.40
C ASP A 73 27.92 -22.92 -17.90
N VAL A 74 28.44 -21.80 -17.40
CA VAL A 74 28.76 -21.63 -15.97
C VAL A 74 27.97 -20.45 -15.43
N ALA A 75 27.20 -20.66 -14.38
CA ALA A 75 26.58 -19.58 -13.62
C ALA A 75 27.01 -19.61 -12.17
N VAL A 76 27.21 -18.43 -11.62
CA VAL A 76 27.73 -18.19 -10.29
C VAL A 76 26.86 -17.13 -9.65
N GLN A 77 26.36 -17.42 -8.45
CA GLN A 77 25.53 -16.54 -7.64
C GLN A 77 26.35 -16.06 -6.45
N ALA A 78 26.40 -14.76 -6.23
CA ALA A 78 26.98 -14.21 -5.01
C ALA A 78 25.88 -14.10 -3.94
N ASP A 79 26.19 -14.44 -2.69
CA ASP A 79 25.31 -14.26 -1.53
C ASP A 79 25.79 -13.04 -0.73
N PHE A 80 25.01 -11.97 -0.78
CA PHE A 80 25.23 -10.77 0.02
C PHE A 80 24.24 -10.70 1.16
N ILE A 81 24.76 -10.40 2.36
CA ILE A 81 23.96 -9.97 3.50
C ILE A 81 24.15 -8.47 3.64
N ILE A 82 23.07 -7.72 3.44
CA ILE A 82 23.04 -6.26 3.59
C ILE A 82 22.41 -5.95 4.94
N SER A 83 23.19 -5.41 5.87
CA SER A 83 22.67 -5.05 7.19
C SER A 83 22.06 -3.65 7.15
N GLY A 84 20.73 -3.62 7.29
CA GLY A 84 19.94 -2.42 7.48
C GLY A 84 19.86 -1.99 8.94
N GLU A 85 19.18 -0.88 9.20
CA GLU A 85 18.95 -0.37 10.56
C GLU A 85 18.07 -1.32 11.40
N ASP A 86 16.97 -1.81 10.81
CA ASP A 86 15.98 -2.65 11.50
C ASP A 86 16.03 -4.13 11.12
N LYS A 87 16.48 -4.45 9.90
CA LYS A 87 16.49 -5.82 9.36
C LYS A 87 17.64 -6.04 8.39
N ASP A 88 18.12 -7.28 8.34
CA ASP A 88 19.06 -7.75 7.32
C ASP A 88 18.31 -8.13 6.04
N TYR A 89 18.93 -7.82 4.91
CA TYR A 89 18.43 -8.14 3.58
C TYR A 89 19.40 -9.07 2.87
N HIS A 90 18.88 -9.91 2.00
CA HIS A 90 19.67 -10.81 1.19
C HIS A 90 19.59 -10.40 -0.27
N ALA A 91 20.73 -10.35 -0.94
CA ALA A 91 20.82 -10.05 -2.36
C ALA A 91 21.70 -11.09 -3.06
N HIS A 92 21.22 -11.56 -4.20
CA HIS A 92 21.73 -12.71 -4.93
C HIS A 92 22.01 -12.40 -6.41
N PRO A 93 22.91 -11.46 -6.74
CA PRO A 93 23.24 -11.17 -8.13
C PRO A 93 23.91 -12.39 -8.77
N VAL A 94 23.55 -12.65 -10.04
CA VAL A 94 24.02 -13.81 -10.78
C VAL A 94 24.90 -13.38 -11.94
N PHE A 95 26.06 -14.02 -12.05
CA PHE A 95 26.98 -13.92 -13.16
C PHE A 95 26.92 -15.20 -13.99
N VAL A 96 26.62 -15.07 -15.28
CA VAL A 96 26.44 -16.20 -16.20
C VAL A 96 27.45 -16.08 -17.33
N ILE A 97 28.13 -17.18 -17.65
CA ILE A 97 28.94 -17.33 -18.85
C ILE A 97 28.26 -18.41 -19.70
N LYS A 98 27.69 -18.00 -20.84
CA LYS A 98 27.01 -18.88 -21.79
C LYS A 98 27.57 -18.67 -23.18
N ASP A 99 28.02 -19.74 -23.84
CA ASP A 99 28.59 -19.66 -25.19
C ASP A 99 29.70 -18.58 -25.34
N ASN A 100 30.55 -18.44 -24.31
CA ASN A 100 31.60 -17.42 -24.23
C ASN A 100 31.09 -15.95 -24.16
N LEU A 101 29.78 -15.75 -23.94
CA LEU A 101 29.15 -14.47 -23.65
C LEU A 101 28.89 -14.32 -22.16
N VAL A 102 29.09 -13.12 -21.65
CA VAL A 102 28.87 -12.78 -20.25
C VAL A 102 27.48 -12.16 -20.08
N GLY A 103 26.61 -12.87 -19.36
CA GLY A 103 25.34 -12.37 -18.85
C GLY A 103 25.49 -11.92 -17.40
N ARG A 104 24.92 -10.75 -17.07
CA ARG A 104 24.89 -10.22 -15.71
C ARG A 104 23.45 -10.01 -15.33
N ILE A 105 22.99 -10.67 -14.28
CA ILE A 105 21.64 -10.50 -13.75
C ILE A 105 21.80 -9.78 -12.41
N PRO A 106 21.45 -8.49 -12.37
CA PRO A 106 21.48 -7.76 -11.12
C PRO A 106 20.37 -8.27 -10.19
N ASP A 107 20.59 -8.10 -8.88
CA ASP A 107 19.53 -8.27 -7.90
C ASP A 107 19.24 -6.93 -7.23
N GLU A 108 17.95 -6.67 -7.03
CA GLU A 108 17.42 -5.39 -6.58
C GLU A 108 16.77 -5.56 -5.21
N VAL A 109 17.16 -4.70 -4.28
CA VAL A 109 16.56 -4.60 -2.95
C VAL A 109 15.80 -3.30 -2.89
N ASP A 110 14.53 -3.36 -3.29
CA ASP A 110 13.62 -2.20 -3.42
C ASP A 110 13.50 -1.40 -2.12
N ASP A 111 13.36 -2.08 -0.99
CA ASP A 111 13.27 -1.47 0.35
C ASP A 111 14.48 -0.57 0.68
N LEU A 112 15.66 -0.91 0.14
CA LEU A 112 16.90 -0.15 0.33
C LEU A 112 17.23 0.77 -0.84
N GLY A 113 16.52 0.65 -1.97
CA GLY A 113 16.87 1.32 -3.22
C GLY A 113 18.25 0.91 -3.73
N LEU A 114 18.64 -0.35 -3.57
CA LEU A 114 19.96 -0.84 -3.99
C LEU A 114 19.83 -1.85 -5.12
N ARG A 115 20.72 -1.75 -6.10
CA ARG A 115 20.91 -2.76 -7.14
C ARG A 115 22.35 -3.22 -7.10
N LEU A 116 22.55 -4.51 -6.83
CA LEU A 116 23.86 -5.14 -6.88
C LEU A 116 24.01 -5.88 -8.19
N THR A 117 25.12 -5.65 -8.87
CA THR A 117 25.47 -6.31 -10.13
C THR A 117 26.80 -7.00 -9.97
N PHE A 118 26.84 -8.29 -10.29
CA PHE A 118 28.11 -9.00 -10.38
C PHE A 118 28.75 -8.66 -11.74
N VAL A 119 29.82 -7.86 -11.75
CA VAL A 119 30.39 -7.29 -12.98
C VAL A 119 31.44 -8.21 -13.59
N ASN A 120 32.38 -8.70 -12.77
CA ASN A 120 33.49 -9.50 -13.27
C ASN A 120 34.13 -10.37 -12.18
N ILE A 121 34.82 -11.44 -12.59
CA ILE A 121 35.56 -12.35 -11.73
C ILE A 121 37.05 -12.27 -12.11
N ASP A 122 37.89 -11.85 -11.17
CA ASP A 122 39.35 -11.95 -11.31
C ASP A 122 39.85 -13.23 -10.65
N THR A 123 40.03 -14.27 -11.46
CA THR A 123 40.50 -15.59 -11.02
C THR A 123 41.95 -15.60 -10.56
N LYS A 124 42.76 -14.57 -10.87
CA LYS A 124 44.17 -14.52 -10.47
C LYS A 124 44.34 -14.03 -9.03
N ASN A 125 43.56 -13.02 -8.66
CA ASN A 125 43.63 -12.39 -7.34
C ASN A 125 42.54 -12.88 -6.38
N ASN A 126 41.66 -13.78 -6.84
CA ASN A 126 40.47 -14.23 -6.12
C ASN A 126 39.59 -13.06 -5.66
N LYS A 127 39.47 -12.05 -6.54
CA LYS A 127 38.69 -10.84 -6.30
C LYS A 127 37.50 -10.78 -7.24
N PHE A 128 36.40 -10.27 -6.73
CA PHE A 128 35.13 -10.18 -7.41
C PHE A 128 34.76 -8.71 -7.56
N LYS A 129 34.52 -8.29 -8.81
CA LYS A 129 34.13 -6.92 -9.11
C LYS A 129 32.62 -6.81 -9.02
N ILE A 130 32.16 -6.01 -8.07
CA ILE A 130 30.75 -5.80 -7.75
C ILE A 130 30.40 -4.36 -8.07
N GLY A 131 29.36 -4.20 -8.88
CA GLY A 131 28.80 -2.91 -9.25
C GLY A 131 27.58 -2.60 -8.39
N VAL A 132 27.52 -1.38 -7.88
CA VAL A 132 26.42 -0.90 -7.05
C VAL A 132 25.76 0.27 -7.76
N ASN A 133 24.44 0.18 -7.95
CA ASN A 133 23.60 1.34 -8.23
C ASN A 133 22.69 1.61 -7.04
N THR A 134 22.44 2.88 -6.79
CA THR A 134 21.54 3.35 -5.74
C THR A 134 20.40 4.13 -6.38
N THR A 135 19.20 3.99 -5.83
CA THR A 135 18.03 4.77 -6.22
C THR A 135 17.31 5.28 -4.97
N GLN A 136 16.25 6.06 -5.19
CA GLN A 136 15.38 6.47 -4.09
C GLN A 136 14.64 5.24 -3.57
N LYS A 137 14.54 5.10 -2.25
CA LYS A 137 13.76 4.03 -1.62
C LYS A 137 12.30 4.12 -2.04
N ASP A 138 11.63 2.98 -2.12
CA ASP A 138 10.19 2.95 -2.33
C ASP A 138 9.49 3.66 -1.17
N TYR A 139 8.64 4.64 -1.52
CA TYR A 139 7.96 5.48 -0.55
C TYR A 139 6.47 5.56 -0.85
N VAL A 140 5.69 5.72 0.21
CA VAL A 140 4.25 5.94 0.14
C VAL A 140 3.90 7.16 1.00
N ILE A 141 3.44 8.23 0.36
CA ILE A 141 3.00 9.45 1.04
C ILE A 141 1.53 9.30 1.39
N LEU A 142 1.25 9.16 2.68
CA LEU A 142 -0.10 9.16 3.23
C LEU A 142 -0.48 10.58 3.68
N ALA A 143 -1.68 11.01 3.30
CA ALA A 143 -2.27 12.23 3.85
C ALA A 143 -3.45 11.87 4.73
N ALA A 144 -3.39 12.32 5.99
CA ALA A 144 -4.46 12.21 6.96
C ALA A 144 -5.02 13.61 7.25
N VAL A 145 -6.31 13.81 7.01
CA VAL A 145 -7.03 15.07 7.21
C VAL A 145 -8.02 14.89 8.35
N GLU A 146 -7.84 15.67 9.41
CA GLU A 146 -8.77 15.72 10.54
C GLU A 146 -9.92 16.69 10.23
N LYS A 147 -11.16 16.23 10.44
CA LYS A 147 -12.36 17.08 10.39
C LYS A 147 -12.93 17.21 11.82
N PRO A 148 -12.56 18.28 12.55
CA PRO A 148 -13.09 18.51 13.88
C PRO A 148 -14.58 18.85 13.83
N PHE A 149 -15.32 18.46 14.86
CA PHE A 149 -16.75 18.77 15.04
C PHE A 149 -17.71 18.25 13.95
N ILE A 150 -17.27 17.33 13.10
CA ILE A 150 -18.12 16.70 12.07
C ILE A 150 -19.35 15.98 12.65
N ASN A 151 -19.26 15.54 13.90
CA ASN A 151 -20.37 14.94 14.63
C ASN A 151 -21.56 15.89 14.79
N ILE A 152 -21.34 17.21 14.83
CA ILE A 152 -22.43 18.20 14.83
C ILE A 152 -23.21 18.14 13.52
N LEU A 153 -22.51 17.97 12.39
CA LEU A 153 -23.12 17.81 11.08
C LEU A 153 -23.92 16.50 11.00
N TRP A 154 -23.40 15.41 11.55
CA TRP A 154 -24.12 14.13 11.64
C TRP A 154 -25.38 14.23 12.49
N ILE A 155 -25.31 14.88 13.66
CA ILE A 155 -26.47 15.13 14.52
C ILE A 155 -27.51 15.97 13.78
N GLY A 156 -27.10 17.04 13.08
CA GLY A 156 -28.00 17.87 12.29
C GLY A 156 -28.69 17.08 11.19
N THR A 157 -27.95 16.24 10.46
CA THR A 157 -28.49 15.35 9.42
C THR A 157 -29.49 14.36 10.00
N LEU A 158 -29.20 13.78 11.17
CA LEU A 158 -30.10 12.86 11.87
C LEU A 158 -31.40 13.55 12.31
N VAL A 159 -31.32 14.75 12.88
CA VAL A 159 -32.50 15.53 13.31
C VAL A 159 -33.37 15.89 12.10
N MET A 160 -32.77 16.31 10.98
CA MET A 160 -33.51 16.59 9.75
C MET A 160 -34.20 15.34 9.20
N ALA A 161 -33.50 14.20 9.17
CA ALA A 161 -34.06 12.92 8.72
C ALA A 161 -35.26 12.49 9.59
N ILE A 162 -35.15 12.63 10.90
CA ILE A 162 -36.24 12.35 11.85
C ILE A 162 -37.42 13.30 11.61
N GLY A 163 -37.17 14.61 11.52
CA GLY A 163 -38.22 15.61 11.29
C GLY A 163 -38.96 15.38 9.97
N MET A 164 -38.22 15.05 8.90
CA MET A 164 -38.79 14.67 7.62
C MET A 164 -39.61 13.38 7.73
N GLY A 165 -39.12 12.36 8.43
CA GLY A 165 -39.86 11.14 8.72
C GLY A 165 -41.18 11.41 9.45
N MET A 166 -41.18 12.26 10.47
CA MET A 166 -42.39 12.65 11.20
C MET A 166 -43.40 13.38 10.29
N ALA A 167 -42.92 14.30 9.46
CA ALA A 167 -43.75 15.04 8.51
C ALA A 167 -44.42 14.11 7.48
N ILE A 168 -43.66 13.14 6.96
CA ILE A 168 -44.17 12.11 6.05
C ILE A 168 -45.26 11.27 6.74
N VAL A 169 -45.01 10.78 7.96
CA VAL A 169 -45.99 9.99 8.72
C VAL A 169 -47.27 10.77 9.01
N LYS A 170 -47.14 12.05 9.41
CA LYS A 170 -48.29 12.93 9.63
C LYS A 170 -49.11 13.11 8.35
N ARG A 171 -48.46 13.37 7.23
CA ARG A 171 -49.11 13.52 5.91
C ARG A 171 -49.84 12.26 5.49
N TYR A 172 -49.27 11.07 5.69
CA TYR A 172 -49.96 9.82 5.37
C TYR A 172 -51.20 9.59 6.24
N LYS A 173 -51.18 9.98 7.52
CA LYS A 173 -52.36 9.90 8.40
C LYS A 173 -53.46 10.88 7.97
N GLU A 174 -53.11 12.12 7.66
CA GLU A 174 -54.05 13.13 7.18
C GLU A 174 -54.67 12.74 5.82
N ALA A 175 -53.86 12.21 4.90
CA ALA A 175 -54.35 11.70 3.62
C ALA A 175 -55.34 10.55 3.79
N LYS A 176 -55.15 9.64 4.76
CA LYS A 176 -56.11 8.58 5.07
C LYS A 176 -57.41 9.10 5.71
N ILE A 177 -57.34 10.15 6.52
CA ILE A 177 -58.52 10.75 7.18
C ILE A 177 -59.42 11.46 6.15
N VAL A 178 -58.84 12.18 5.20
CA VAL A 178 -59.61 12.88 4.14
C VAL A 178 -60.34 11.89 3.21
N VAL A 179 -59.80 10.68 3.04
CA VAL A 179 -60.44 9.62 2.23
C VAL A 179 -61.63 8.97 2.94
N ASN A 180 -61.83 9.16 4.25
CA ASN A 180 -62.93 8.54 5.01
C ASN A 180 -63.72 9.56 5.87
N PRO A 181 -64.59 10.39 5.26
CA PRO A 181 -65.26 11.49 5.98
C PRO A 181 -66.53 11.10 6.77
N GLU A 182 -67.02 9.86 6.74
CA GLU A 182 -68.39 9.55 7.23
C GLU A 182 -68.55 9.19 8.72
N THR A 183 -67.48 9.06 9.52
CA THR A 183 -67.62 8.52 10.91
C THR A 183 -67.76 9.56 12.04
N GLY A 184 -68.06 10.84 11.74
CA GLY A 184 -67.91 11.94 12.72
C GLY A 184 -69.17 12.47 13.45
N SER A 185 -70.42 12.17 13.07
CA SER A 185 -71.58 13.00 13.47
C SER A 185 -72.61 12.38 14.45
N SER A 186 -72.50 11.12 14.88
CA SER A 186 -73.67 10.45 15.49
C SER A 186 -73.78 10.41 17.04
N LYS A 187 -72.93 11.09 17.83
CA LYS A 187 -72.85 10.80 19.29
C LYS A 187 -73.35 11.84 20.31
N LYS A 188 -74.11 12.89 19.94
CA LYS A 188 -74.49 13.97 20.89
C LYS A 188 -75.98 14.24 21.17
N ARG A 189 -76.95 13.38 20.80
CA ARG A 189 -78.38 13.74 20.89
C ARG A 189 -79.33 12.85 21.70
N ALA A 190 -78.85 12.12 22.71
CA ALA A 190 -79.72 11.22 23.48
C ALA A 190 -79.56 11.32 25.01
N VAL A 191 -79.76 12.50 25.60
CA VAL A 191 -80.13 12.62 27.03
C VAL A 191 -81.03 13.84 27.24
N ARG A 192 -82.34 13.69 27.04
CA ARG A 192 -83.33 14.59 27.65
C ARG A 192 -84.67 13.86 27.84
N ASN A 193 -85.20 14.04 29.05
CA ASN A 193 -86.51 13.65 29.57
C ASN A 193 -86.72 12.22 30.08
N LYS A 194 -86.64 12.08 31.42
CA LYS A 194 -87.61 11.28 32.16
C LYS A 194 -87.76 11.83 33.59
N GLN A 195 -88.74 12.69 33.82
CA GLN A 195 -89.50 12.74 35.08
C GLN A 195 -90.95 13.10 34.74
N LEU A 196 -91.86 12.21 35.15
CA LEU A 196 -93.31 12.23 35.02
C LEU A 196 -93.92 12.63 36.38
N ALA A 197 -95.10 13.25 36.30
CA ALA A 197 -96.22 13.34 37.26
C ALA A 197 -96.61 14.79 37.56
#